data_AF-A0A1J5PM06-F1
#
_entry.id   AF-A0A1J5PM06-F1
#
_cell.length_a   1.000
_cell.length_b   1.000
_cell.length_c   1.000
_cell.angle_alpha   90.00
_cell.angle_beta   90.00
_cell.angle_gamma   90.00
#
_symmetry.space_group_name_H-M   'P 1'
#
loop_
_entity.id
_entity.type
_entity.pdbx_description
1 polymer ?
#
loop_
_entity_poly.entity_id
_entity_poly.type
_entity_poly.pdbx_seq_one_letter_code
_entity_poly.pdbx_strand_id
1 'polypeptide(L)'
;MFVTSSYVRRMTTVSEAAGLTDPHGAPGPLLASGSWSDVFILDHERLLRRNRHHDVSAREVELLRHVSDAGFPAPTPFAVDGPDLVLERLHGPTLLQSLAAGETRLSAGAQILADLHARLHAVTPPAEAATGQVVVHLDLHPANVILTETYGPALIDWTGAALGEPDLDLAVTAIVLAEVAVDEEVEYARGAHILLLAFLAACGGDPAAHLDEAVRSRLSTRVLDQDERALLPAAAELVRQALHT
;
A
#
# COMPACT_ATOMS: atom_id res chain seq x y z
N MET A 1 1.82 -1.28 5.58
CA MET A 1 2.18 0.01 6.18
C MET A 1 1.12 1.01 5.76
N PHE A 2 0.02 1.08 6.50
CA PHE A 2 -1.15 1.76 5.99
C PHE A 2 -1.02 3.29 5.92
N VAL A 3 -1.54 3.89 4.83
CA VAL A 3 -1.78 5.33 4.72
C VAL A 3 -2.78 5.77 5.78
N THR A 4 -2.31 6.55 6.74
CA THR A 4 -3.11 7.35 7.68
C THR A 4 -2.94 8.84 7.37
N SER A 5 -3.76 9.74 7.95
CA SER A 5 -3.54 11.20 7.84
C SER A 5 -2.13 11.61 8.29
N SER A 6 -1.65 10.99 9.38
CA SER A 6 -0.27 11.14 9.86
C SER A 6 0.78 10.57 8.90
N TYR A 7 0.46 9.51 8.16
CA TYR A 7 1.34 8.92 7.16
C TYR A 7 1.47 9.81 5.93
N VAL A 8 0.36 10.38 5.43
CA VAL A 8 0.39 11.38 4.33
C VAL A 8 1.20 12.61 4.75
N ARG A 9 1.02 13.09 6.00
CA ARG A 9 1.84 14.19 6.55
C ARG A 9 3.33 13.85 6.69
N ARG A 10 3.70 12.58 6.86
CA ARG A 10 5.11 12.15 7.00
C ARG A 10 5.79 11.85 5.67
N MET A 11 5.07 11.42 4.63
CA MET A 11 5.65 11.18 3.30
C MET A 11 6.11 12.45 2.58
N THR A 12 5.58 13.63 2.95
CA THR A 12 6.01 14.91 2.37
C THR A 12 7.32 15.43 2.97
N THR A 13 7.83 14.83 4.05
CA THR A 13 9.15 15.12 4.62
C THR A 13 10.16 14.03 4.24
N VAL A 14 10.52 13.99 2.96
CA VAL A 14 11.76 13.31 2.55
C VAL A 14 12.92 14.24 2.88
N SER A 15 13.57 13.99 4.02
CA SER A 15 14.87 14.61 4.30
C SER A 15 15.91 13.96 3.39
N GLU A 16 16.49 14.72 2.46
CA GLU A 16 17.75 14.36 1.81
C GLU A 16 18.84 14.23 2.88
N ALA A 17 19.13 13.00 3.32
CA ALA A 17 20.28 12.73 4.16
C ALA A 17 21.52 12.63 3.26
N ALA A 18 22.37 13.65 3.35
CA ALA A 18 23.66 13.73 2.68
C ALA A 18 24.51 12.48 2.97
N GLY A 19 25.15 11.96 1.91
CA GLY A 19 26.00 10.78 1.96
C GLY A 19 27.15 10.94 2.94
N LEU A 20 27.24 9.98 3.85
CA LEU A 20 28.43 9.69 4.65
C LEU A 20 28.63 8.17 4.58
N THR A 21 29.77 7.76 4.03
CA THR A 21 30.28 6.40 4.21
C THR A 21 30.77 6.25 5.65
N ASP A 22 30.30 5.23 6.39
CA ASP A 22 30.80 4.93 7.73
C ASP A 22 31.11 3.41 7.91
N PRO A 23 32.21 3.03 8.59
CA PRO A 23 32.84 1.71 8.55
C PRO A 23 32.34 0.74 9.63
N HIS A 24 31.06 0.78 10.00
CA HIS A 24 30.47 -0.06 11.04
C HIS A 24 29.12 -0.68 10.64
N GLY A 25 29.11 -1.70 9.77
CA GLY A 25 28.01 -2.68 9.70
C GLY A 25 26.60 -2.16 9.39
N ALA A 26 26.43 -0.91 8.96
CA ALA A 26 25.17 -0.39 8.48
C ALA A 26 24.97 -0.83 7.01
N PRO A 27 23.77 -1.31 6.63
CA PRO A 27 23.51 -1.95 5.35
C PRO A 27 23.66 -1.04 4.11
N GLY A 28 23.72 0.28 4.29
CA GLY A 28 23.89 1.28 3.23
C GLY A 28 23.20 2.60 3.57
N PRO A 29 23.08 3.56 2.64
CA PRO A 29 22.36 4.81 2.86
C PRO A 29 20.87 4.57 3.16
N LEU A 30 20.32 5.30 4.14
CA LEU A 30 18.90 5.25 4.49
C LEU A 30 18.07 5.95 3.40
N LEU A 31 17.16 5.21 2.77
CA LEU A 31 16.22 5.72 1.77
C LEU A 31 14.96 6.28 2.42
N ALA A 32 14.40 5.55 3.38
CA ALA A 32 13.16 5.92 4.06
C ALA A 32 13.14 5.34 5.47
N SER A 33 12.47 6.02 6.38
CA SER A 33 12.26 5.55 7.75
C SER A 33 10.80 5.71 8.13
N GLY A 34 10.23 4.67 8.73
CA GLY A 34 8.86 4.65 9.22
C GLY A 34 8.76 4.11 10.64
N SER A 35 7.53 4.06 11.15
CA SER A 35 7.22 3.56 12.49
C SER A 35 7.56 2.07 12.68
N TRP A 36 7.60 1.29 11.60
CA TRP A 36 7.80 -0.16 11.66
C TRP A 36 9.09 -0.64 11.03
N SER A 37 9.61 0.09 10.05
CA SER A 37 10.77 -0.35 9.30
C SER A 37 11.62 0.82 8.83
N ASP A 38 12.89 0.51 8.63
CA ASP A 38 13.86 1.35 7.94
C ASP A 38 14.20 0.71 6.60
N VAL A 39 14.34 1.53 5.56
CA VAL A 39 14.66 1.09 4.20
C VAL A 39 16.02 1.65 3.81
N PHE A 40 16.94 0.77 3.43
CA PHE A 40 18.31 1.10 3.07
C PHE A 40 18.58 0.73 1.61
N ILE A 41 19.34 1.56 0.91
CA ILE A 41 19.86 1.23 -0.42
C ILE A 41 21.07 0.32 -0.24
N LEU A 42 21.02 -0.89 -0.79
CA LEU A 42 22.19 -1.77 -0.84
C LEU A 42 23.01 -1.45 -2.10
N ASP A 43 22.34 -1.33 -3.25
CA ASP A 43 22.93 -1.00 -4.55
C ASP A 43 21.88 -0.47 -5.55
N HIS A 44 22.18 -0.53 -6.86
CA HIS A 44 21.28 -0.07 -7.91
C HIS A 44 20.04 -0.96 -8.09
N GLU A 45 20.15 -2.25 -7.77
CA GLU A 45 19.11 -3.26 -8.00
C GLU A 45 18.42 -3.69 -6.71
N ARG A 46 19.01 -3.42 -5.55
CA ARG A 46 18.57 -3.98 -4.27
C ARG A 46 18.43 -2.94 -3.18
N LEU A 47 17.39 -3.13 -2.38
CA LEU A 47 17.18 -2.45 -1.11
C LEU A 47 17.02 -3.46 0.02
N LEU A 48 17.26 -3.00 1.24
CA LEU A 48 16.93 -3.73 2.46
C LEU A 48 15.82 -3.01 3.19
N ARG A 49 14.74 -3.72 3.53
CA ARG A 49 13.77 -3.30 4.55
C ARG A 49 14.05 -4.03 5.85
N ARG A 50 14.35 -3.29 6.91
CA ARG A 50 14.59 -3.80 8.27
C ARG A 50 13.42 -3.46 9.18
N ASN A 51 12.73 -4.45 9.69
CA ASN A 51 11.66 -4.29 10.68
C ASN A 51 12.23 -3.96 12.06
N ARG A 52 11.64 -3.00 12.78
CA ARG A 52 12.15 -2.49 14.07
C ARG A 52 11.84 -3.41 15.26
N HIS A 53 10.72 -4.12 15.19
CA HIS A 53 10.11 -4.76 16.37
C HIS A 53 9.73 -6.23 16.18
N HIS A 54 9.82 -6.74 14.96
CA HIS A 54 9.40 -8.11 14.63
C HIS A 54 10.19 -8.62 13.43
N ASP A 55 10.30 -9.94 13.34
CA ASP A 55 10.85 -10.60 12.17
C ASP A 55 9.91 -10.45 10.97
N VAL A 56 10.46 -10.56 9.77
CA VAL A 56 9.68 -10.55 8.53
C VAL A 56 8.77 -11.79 8.50
N SER A 57 7.51 -11.58 8.16
CA SER A 57 6.53 -12.66 8.11
C SER A 57 6.86 -13.66 6.99
N ALA A 58 6.92 -14.95 7.32
CA ALA A 58 7.08 -16.00 6.30
C ALA A 58 5.95 -15.94 5.26
N ARG A 59 4.72 -15.58 5.69
CA ARG A 59 3.57 -15.48 4.81
C ARG A 59 3.68 -14.31 3.82
N GLU A 60 4.21 -13.18 4.27
CA GLU A 60 4.49 -12.03 3.41
C GLU A 60 5.46 -12.42 2.29
N VAL A 61 6.57 -13.08 2.64
CA VAL A 61 7.59 -13.48 1.66
C VAL A 61 7.06 -14.52 0.68
N GLU A 62 6.28 -15.50 1.17
CA GLU A 62 5.66 -16.52 0.32
C GLU A 62 4.71 -15.92 -0.72
N LEU A 63 3.78 -15.05 -0.29
CA LEU A 63 2.82 -14.43 -1.20
C LEU A 63 3.49 -13.46 -2.17
N LEU A 64 4.44 -12.65 -1.70
CA LEU A 64 5.21 -11.74 -2.56
C LEU A 64 5.98 -12.52 -3.63
N ARG A 65 6.65 -13.61 -3.26
CA ARG A 65 7.39 -14.44 -4.20
C ARG A 65 6.43 -15.12 -5.18
N HIS A 66 5.29 -15.64 -4.71
CA HIS A 66 4.26 -16.27 -5.55
C HIS A 66 3.73 -15.33 -6.64
N VAL A 67 3.34 -14.09 -6.29
CA VAL A 67 2.81 -13.15 -7.29
C VAL A 67 3.89 -12.63 -8.23
N SER A 68 5.11 -12.43 -7.74
CA SER A 68 6.27 -12.02 -8.54
C SER A 68 6.62 -13.08 -9.58
N ASP A 69 6.69 -14.36 -9.18
CA ASP A 69 6.93 -15.50 -10.06
C ASP A 69 5.81 -15.68 -11.11
N ALA A 70 4.58 -15.25 -10.78
CA ALA A 70 3.44 -15.22 -11.69
C ALA A 70 3.43 -14.01 -12.64
N GLY A 71 4.42 -13.11 -12.56
CA GLY A 71 4.55 -11.93 -13.42
C GLY A 71 3.67 -10.74 -13.00
N PHE A 72 3.11 -10.76 -11.79
CA PHE A 72 2.48 -9.57 -11.23
C PHE A 72 3.55 -8.51 -10.90
N PRO A 73 3.31 -7.20 -11.14
CA PRO A 73 4.31 -6.15 -10.98
C PRO A 73 4.53 -5.85 -9.48
N ALA A 74 5.41 -6.62 -8.86
CA ALA A 74 5.83 -6.52 -7.47
C ALA A 74 7.36 -6.70 -7.39
N PRO A 75 8.03 -6.15 -6.36
CA PRO A 75 9.47 -6.31 -6.22
C PRO A 75 9.85 -7.76 -5.93
N THR A 76 10.87 -8.26 -6.62
CA THR A 76 11.41 -9.60 -6.38
C THR A 76 12.06 -9.71 -4.99
N PRO A 77 11.68 -10.68 -4.13
CA PRO A 77 12.34 -10.92 -2.85
C PRO A 77 13.61 -11.79 -3.01
N PHE A 78 14.76 -11.23 -2.65
CA PHE A 78 16.06 -11.89 -2.76
C PHE A 78 16.42 -12.72 -1.53
N ALA A 79 16.27 -12.16 -0.33
CA ALA A 79 16.69 -12.82 0.91
C ALA A 79 15.90 -12.31 2.12
N VAL A 80 15.76 -13.17 3.13
CA VAL A 80 15.17 -12.82 4.43
C VAL A 80 16.06 -13.37 5.54
N ASP A 81 16.34 -12.55 6.56
CA ASP A 81 17.09 -12.93 7.76
C ASP A 81 16.53 -12.19 8.99
N GLY A 82 15.73 -12.89 9.80
CA GLY A 82 15.02 -12.30 10.93
C GLY A 82 14.21 -11.05 10.53
N PRO A 83 14.56 -9.84 11.01
CA PRO A 83 13.86 -8.59 10.67
C PRO A 83 14.20 -8.02 9.28
N ASP A 84 15.17 -8.59 8.58
CA ASP A 84 15.71 -8.04 7.35
C ASP A 84 15.12 -8.73 6.11
N LEU A 85 14.55 -7.94 5.19
CA LEU A 85 14.04 -8.37 3.89
C LEU A 85 14.76 -7.63 2.76
N VAL A 86 15.53 -8.34 1.95
CA VAL A 86 16.21 -7.81 0.76
C VAL A 86 15.30 -7.96 -0.45
N LEU A 87 15.01 -6.85 -1.12
CA LEU A 87 14.06 -6.74 -2.22
C LEU A 87 14.71 -6.09 -3.44
N GLU A 88 14.15 -6.36 -4.61
CA GLU A 88 14.32 -5.55 -5.79
C GLU A 88 13.99 -4.08 -5.50
N ARG A 89 14.91 -3.22 -5.93
CA ARG A 89 14.75 -1.78 -5.87
C ARG A 89 14.03 -1.32 -7.13
N LEU A 90 12.79 -0.90 -6.94
CA LEU A 90 12.01 -0.23 -7.97
C LEU A 90 12.36 1.25 -8.03
N HIS A 91 12.40 1.80 -9.25
CA HIS A 91 12.76 3.19 -9.51
C HIS A 91 11.58 3.95 -10.10
N GLY A 92 11.37 5.19 -9.66
CA GLY A 92 10.28 6.06 -10.10
C GLY A 92 9.58 6.73 -8.91
N PRO A 93 8.72 7.73 -9.18
CA PRO A 93 7.89 8.34 -8.15
C PRO A 93 6.80 7.36 -7.70
N THR A 94 6.28 7.55 -6.49
CA THR A 94 5.03 6.90 -6.10
C THR A 94 3.85 7.49 -6.88
N LEU A 95 2.77 6.74 -7.02
CA LEU A 95 1.52 7.26 -7.58
C LEU A 95 1.01 8.45 -6.75
N LEU A 96 1.18 8.41 -5.43
CA LEU A 96 0.86 9.56 -4.56
C LEU A 96 1.65 10.82 -4.94
N GLN A 97 2.97 10.70 -5.16
CA GLN A 97 3.80 11.82 -5.57
C GLN A 97 3.38 12.38 -6.92
N SER A 98 3.10 11.51 -7.90
CA SER A 98 2.65 11.93 -9.23
C SER A 98 1.26 12.58 -9.22
N LEU A 99 0.34 12.09 -8.38
CA LEU A 99 -0.97 12.72 -8.15
C LEU A 99 -0.82 14.11 -7.49
N ALA A 100 0.01 14.22 -6.46
CA ALA A 100 0.25 15.48 -5.76
C ALA A 100 0.92 16.54 -6.65
N ALA A 101 1.82 16.10 -7.55
CA ALA A 101 2.45 16.96 -8.55
C ALA A 101 1.51 17.32 -9.74
N GLY A 102 0.34 16.70 -9.83
CA GLY A 102 -0.60 16.88 -10.95
C GLY A 102 -0.13 16.25 -12.27
N GLU A 103 0.92 15.44 -12.23
CA GLU A 103 1.44 14.70 -13.39
C GLU A 103 0.52 13.54 -13.77
N THR A 104 -0.13 12.92 -12.77
CA THR A 104 -1.19 11.94 -12.98
C THR A 104 -2.54 12.54 -12.62
N ARG A 105 -3.54 12.40 -13.52
CA ARG A 105 -4.92 12.80 -13.23
C ARG A 105 -5.54 11.84 -12.20
N LEU A 106 -6.38 12.36 -11.30
CA LEU A 106 -7.08 11.55 -10.28
C LEU A 106 -7.83 10.35 -10.87
N SER A 107 -8.54 10.53 -11.99
CA SER A 107 -9.23 9.41 -12.65
C SER A 107 -8.29 8.37 -13.26
N ALA A 108 -7.10 8.77 -13.72
CA ALA A 108 -6.07 7.82 -14.16
C ALA A 108 -5.46 7.08 -12.96
N GLY A 109 -5.22 7.78 -11.85
CA GLY A 109 -4.79 7.15 -10.59
C GLY A 109 -5.78 6.10 -10.09
N ALA A 110 -7.09 6.43 -10.08
CA ALA A 110 -8.14 5.49 -9.72
C ALA A 110 -8.13 4.24 -10.62
N GLN A 111 -7.97 4.42 -11.93
CA GLN A 111 -7.87 3.31 -12.87
C GLN A 111 -6.63 2.45 -12.59
N ILE A 112 -5.49 3.05 -12.28
CA ILE A 112 -4.28 2.30 -11.90
C ILE A 112 -4.53 1.42 -10.66
N LEU A 113 -5.20 1.95 -9.63
CA LEU A 113 -5.54 1.16 -8.43
C LEU A 113 -6.48 0.00 -8.79
N ALA A 114 -7.54 0.26 -9.56
CA ALA A 114 -8.50 -0.76 -9.99
C ALA A 114 -7.83 -1.84 -10.86
N ASP A 115 -6.98 -1.46 -11.80
CA ASP A 115 -6.26 -2.38 -12.67
C ASP A 115 -5.27 -3.26 -11.89
N LEU A 116 -4.60 -2.70 -10.89
CA LEU A 116 -3.70 -3.47 -10.01
C LEU A 116 -4.49 -4.50 -9.18
N HIS A 117 -5.65 -4.12 -8.63
CA HIS A 117 -6.56 -5.07 -7.95
C HIS A 117 -7.00 -6.19 -8.88
N ALA A 118 -7.55 -5.85 -10.05
CA ALA A 118 -8.03 -6.83 -11.03
C ALA A 118 -6.91 -7.79 -11.47
N ARG A 119 -5.70 -7.28 -11.70
CA ARG A 119 -4.52 -8.10 -12.04
C ARG A 119 -4.10 -9.00 -10.89
N LEU A 120 -4.13 -8.51 -9.65
CA LEU A 120 -3.73 -9.27 -8.47
C LEU A 120 -4.72 -10.41 -8.22
N HIS A 121 -6.01 -10.11 -8.26
CA HIS A 121 -7.09 -11.07 -8.02
C HIS A 121 -7.18 -12.13 -9.13
N ALA A 122 -6.64 -11.84 -10.32
CA ALA A 122 -6.52 -12.79 -11.42
C ALA A 122 -5.29 -13.72 -11.31
N VAL A 123 -4.34 -13.46 -10.40
CA VAL A 123 -3.24 -14.39 -10.14
C VAL A 123 -3.81 -15.68 -9.56
N THR A 124 -3.44 -16.82 -10.14
CA THR A 124 -3.87 -18.13 -9.63
C THR A 124 -3.43 -18.26 -8.17
N PRO A 125 -4.34 -18.47 -7.22
CA PRO A 125 -3.97 -18.49 -5.81
C PRO A 125 -3.13 -19.74 -5.48
N PRO A 126 -2.32 -19.69 -4.42
CA PRO A 126 -1.65 -20.86 -3.84
C PRO A 126 -2.62 -22.02 -3.56
N ALA A 127 -2.13 -23.25 -3.59
CA ALA A 127 -2.96 -24.46 -3.48
C ALA A 127 -3.73 -24.58 -2.15
N GLU A 128 -3.23 -23.94 -1.08
CA GLU A 128 -3.88 -23.89 0.23
C GLU A 128 -5.04 -22.89 0.32
N ALA A 129 -5.29 -22.10 -0.72
CA ALA A 129 -6.41 -21.17 -0.76
C ALA A 129 -7.76 -21.91 -0.72
N ALA A 130 -8.67 -21.43 0.12
CA ALA A 130 -10.05 -21.90 0.10
C ALA A 130 -10.76 -21.44 -1.19
N THR A 131 -11.84 -22.13 -1.55
CA THR A 131 -12.65 -21.76 -2.72
C THR A 131 -13.11 -20.31 -2.62
N GLY A 132 -12.85 -19.53 -3.68
CA GLY A 132 -13.20 -18.12 -3.74
C GLY A 132 -12.16 -17.15 -3.17
N GLN A 133 -11.11 -17.66 -2.50
CA GLN A 133 -10.01 -16.81 -2.05
C GLN A 133 -9.01 -16.51 -3.17
N VAL A 134 -8.54 -15.27 -3.18
CA VAL A 134 -7.46 -14.77 -4.03
C VAL A 134 -6.33 -14.22 -3.16
N VAL A 135 -5.19 -13.91 -3.78
CA VAL A 135 -4.18 -13.09 -3.09
C VAL A 135 -4.76 -11.68 -2.96
N VAL A 136 -4.77 -11.15 -1.74
CA VAL A 136 -5.22 -9.78 -1.43
C VAL A 136 -4.06 -9.00 -0.81
N HIS A 137 -3.95 -7.72 -1.16
CA HIS A 137 -2.87 -6.86 -0.66
C HIS A 137 -3.19 -6.28 0.72
N LEU A 138 -4.45 -5.88 0.93
CA LEU A 138 -4.99 -5.26 2.14
C LEU A 138 -4.33 -3.94 2.53
N ASP A 139 -3.55 -3.34 1.63
CA ASP A 139 -2.95 -2.01 1.85
C ASP A 139 -2.61 -1.30 0.53
N LEU A 140 -3.44 -1.56 -0.48
CA LEU A 140 -3.23 -1.02 -1.82
C LEU A 140 -3.75 0.42 -1.85
N HIS A 141 -2.83 1.37 -1.96
CA HIS A 141 -3.15 2.79 -2.04
C HIS A 141 -2.04 3.54 -2.80
N PRO A 142 -2.25 4.81 -3.22
CA PRO A 142 -1.30 5.52 -4.08
C PRO A 142 0.15 5.60 -3.57
N ALA A 143 0.38 5.63 -2.25
CA ALA A 143 1.74 5.62 -1.70
C ALA A 143 2.49 4.28 -1.85
N ASN A 144 1.76 3.17 -1.98
CA ASN A 144 2.32 1.82 -2.14
C ASN A 144 2.42 1.41 -3.61
N VAL A 145 2.24 2.33 -4.55
CA VAL A 145 2.40 2.10 -5.98
C VAL A 145 3.56 2.93 -6.47
N ILE A 146 4.58 2.29 -7.05
CA ILE A 146 5.69 2.98 -7.73
C ILE A 146 5.41 2.97 -9.24
N LEU A 147 5.52 4.13 -9.87
CA LEU A 147 5.41 4.29 -11.31
C LEU A 147 6.78 4.02 -11.94
N THR A 148 7.03 2.75 -12.26
CA THR A 148 8.30 2.31 -12.83
C THR A 148 8.31 2.41 -14.35
N GLU A 149 9.50 2.63 -14.92
CA GLU A 149 9.67 2.55 -16.38
C GLU A 149 9.56 1.10 -16.89
N THR A 150 10.05 0.13 -16.10
CA THR A 150 10.14 -1.28 -16.51
C THR A 150 8.80 -2.00 -16.46
N TYR A 151 8.06 -1.88 -15.35
CA TYR A 151 6.82 -2.62 -15.11
C TYR A 151 5.55 -1.77 -15.29
N GLY A 152 5.71 -0.45 -15.48
CA GLY A 152 4.63 0.50 -15.24
C GLY A 152 4.33 0.60 -13.74
N PRO A 153 3.06 0.75 -13.34
CA PRO A 153 2.66 0.73 -11.93
C PRO A 153 2.99 -0.62 -11.27
N ALA A 154 3.78 -0.58 -10.19
CA ALA A 154 4.20 -1.74 -9.42
C ALA A 154 3.87 -1.56 -7.94
N LEU A 155 3.37 -2.62 -7.31
CA LEU A 155 2.85 -2.62 -5.95
C LEU A 155 3.93 -3.04 -4.95
N ILE A 156 4.13 -2.23 -3.93
CA ILE A 156 5.10 -2.46 -2.85
C ILE A 156 4.39 -2.66 -1.51
N ASP A 157 5.18 -3.06 -0.52
CA ASP A 157 4.75 -3.23 0.87
C ASP A 157 3.67 -4.28 1.09
N TRP A 158 4.11 -5.54 1.00
CA TRP A 158 3.29 -6.73 1.09
C TRP A 158 3.06 -7.23 2.53
N THR A 159 3.34 -6.38 3.53
CA THR A 159 3.24 -6.74 4.96
C THR A 159 1.85 -7.24 5.34
N GLY A 160 0.80 -6.66 4.73
CA GLY A 160 -0.60 -7.00 4.98
C GLY A 160 -1.13 -8.14 4.11
N ALA A 161 -0.34 -8.65 3.16
CA ALA A 161 -0.83 -9.57 2.15
C ALA A 161 -1.33 -10.88 2.75
N ALA A 162 -2.45 -11.36 2.21
CA ALA A 162 -3.12 -12.56 2.70
C ALA A 162 -3.83 -13.31 1.55
N LEU A 163 -4.47 -14.44 1.91
CA LEU A 163 -5.52 -15.01 1.08
C LEU A 163 -6.86 -14.57 1.66
N GLY A 164 -7.72 -14.02 0.80
CA GLY A 164 -8.96 -13.39 1.23
C GLY A 164 -9.95 -13.22 0.08
N GLU A 165 -11.09 -12.65 0.41
CA GLU A 165 -12.12 -12.31 -0.58
C GLU A 165 -11.70 -11.04 -1.33
N PRO A 166 -11.85 -11.00 -2.67
CA PRO A 166 -11.39 -9.85 -3.48
C PRO A 166 -12.05 -8.54 -3.06
N ASP A 167 -13.33 -8.58 -2.70
CA ASP A 167 -14.10 -7.40 -2.30
C ASP A 167 -13.65 -6.81 -0.95
N LEU A 168 -13.02 -7.60 -0.08
CA LEU A 168 -12.39 -7.09 1.14
C LEU A 168 -11.18 -6.20 0.80
N ASP A 169 -10.39 -6.56 -0.21
CA ASP A 169 -9.22 -5.79 -0.66
C ASP A 169 -9.64 -4.43 -1.24
N LEU A 170 -10.74 -4.43 -1.99
CA LEU A 170 -11.38 -3.21 -2.51
C LEU A 170 -11.94 -2.35 -1.36
N ALA A 171 -12.61 -2.97 -0.39
CA ALA A 171 -13.19 -2.27 0.76
C ALA A 171 -12.12 -1.60 1.63
N VAL A 172 -10.98 -2.27 1.85
CA VAL A 172 -9.85 -1.69 2.59
C VAL A 172 -9.26 -0.49 1.85
N THR A 173 -9.08 -0.59 0.53
CA THR A 173 -8.63 0.55 -0.29
C THR A 173 -9.60 1.73 -0.19
N ALA A 174 -10.91 1.46 -0.29
CA ALA A 174 -11.94 2.49 -0.18
C ALA A 174 -11.91 3.20 1.18
N ILE A 175 -11.77 2.45 2.28
CA ILE A 175 -11.65 3.03 3.63
C ILE A 175 -10.40 3.89 3.78
N VAL A 176 -9.24 3.44 3.29
CA VAL A 176 -8.00 4.22 3.36
C VAL A 176 -8.12 5.55 2.61
N LEU A 177 -8.73 5.55 1.43
CA LEU A 177 -8.98 6.78 0.67
C LEU A 177 -10.02 7.68 1.37
N ALA A 178 -11.06 7.08 1.94
CA ALA A 178 -12.11 7.79 2.64
C ALA A 178 -11.63 8.45 3.94
N GLU A 179 -10.73 7.81 4.69
CA GLU A 179 -10.08 8.39 5.88
C GLU A 179 -9.39 9.71 5.56
N VAL A 180 -8.63 9.77 4.46
CA VAL A 180 -7.99 11.00 4.01
C VAL A 180 -9.03 12.02 3.52
N ALA A 181 -10.11 11.56 2.89
CA ALA A 181 -11.15 12.43 2.36
C ALA A 181 -11.99 13.13 3.43
N VAL A 182 -12.16 12.52 4.62
CA VAL A 182 -12.93 13.09 5.74
C VAL A 182 -12.07 13.91 6.71
N ASP A 183 -10.75 13.89 6.57
CA ASP A 183 -9.86 14.74 7.33
C ASP A 183 -9.72 16.11 6.67
N GLU A 184 -10.65 17.03 6.96
CA GLU A 184 -10.72 18.37 6.37
C GLU A 184 -9.47 19.23 6.63
N GLU A 185 -8.64 18.86 7.61
CA GLU A 185 -7.40 19.57 7.97
C GLU A 185 -6.22 19.18 7.06
N VAL A 186 -6.40 18.22 6.14
CA VAL A 186 -5.37 17.75 5.21
C VAL A 186 -5.58 18.35 3.82
N GLU A 187 -4.51 18.94 3.26
CA GLU A 187 -4.51 19.59 1.94
C GLU A 187 -5.10 18.71 0.82
N TYR A 188 -4.90 17.40 0.93
CA TYR A 188 -5.31 16.43 -0.09
C TYR A 188 -6.73 15.87 0.08
N ALA A 189 -7.50 16.28 1.09
CA ALA A 189 -8.82 15.69 1.39
C ALA A 189 -9.76 15.72 0.19
N ARG A 190 -9.84 16.86 -0.51
CA ARG A 190 -10.66 16.99 -1.72
C ARG A 190 -10.21 16.07 -2.85
N GLY A 191 -8.90 15.93 -3.03
CA GLY A 191 -8.31 15.02 -4.03
C GLY A 191 -8.61 13.56 -3.70
N ALA A 192 -8.48 13.18 -2.43
CA ALA A 192 -8.81 11.85 -1.94
C ALA A 192 -10.29 11.50 -2.13
N HIS A 193 -11.20 12.45 -1.88
CA HIS A 193 -12.63 12.26 -2.14
C HIS A 193 -12.89 11.96 -3.63
N ILE A 194 -12.34 12.76 -4.54
CA ILE A 194 -12.52 12.57 -5.98
C ILE A 194 -11.90 11.24 -6.43
N LEU A 195 -10.72 10.90 -5.90
CA LEU A 195 -10.04 9.62 -6.19
C LEU A 195 -10.86 8.43 -5.70
N LEU A 196 -11.45 8.50 -4.50
CA LEU A 196 -12.34 7.49 -3.95
C LEU A 196 -13.53 7.23 -4.88
N LEU A 197 -14.25 8.28 -5.27
CA LEU A 197 -15.41 8.14 -6.17
C LEU A 197 -15.01 7.51 -7.51
N ALA A 198 -13.90 7.95 -8.09
CA ALA A 198 -13.40 7.40 -9.33
C ALA A 198 -12.95 5.94 -9.18
N PHE A 199 -12.36 5.56 -8.04
CA PHE A 199 -11.95 4.19 -7.75
C PHE A 199 -13.15 3.26 -7.61
N LEU A 200 -14.15 3.65 -6.82
CA LEU A 200 -15.37 2.86 -6.63
C LEU A 200 -16.10 2.63 -7.96
N ALA A 201 -16.12 3.64 -8.83
CA ALA A 201 -16.68 3.51 -10.18
C ALA A 201 -15.88 2.56 -11.10
N ALA A 202 -14.59 2.35 -10.85
CA ALA A 202 -13.70 1.58 -11.71
C ALA A 202 -13.42 0.15 -11.21
N CYS A 203 -13.57 -0.13 -9.91
CA CYS A 203 -13.06 -1.36 -9.28
C CYS A 203 -13.81 -2.65 -9.64
N GLY A 204 -15.05 -2.56 -10.15
CA GLY A 204 -15.79 -3.69 -10.72
C GLY A 204 -16.30 -4.77 -9.74
N GLY A 205 -16.00 -4.66 -8.44
CA GLY A 205 -16.49 -5.55 -7.38
C GLY A 205 -17.53 -4.90 -6.47
N ASP A 206 -17.84 -5.55 -5.34
CA ASP A 206 -18.77 -5.07 -4.31
C ASP A 206 -18.07 -4.82 -2.96
N PRO A 207 -17.30 -3.72 -2.83
CA PRO A 207 -16.67 -3.37 -1.55
C PRO A 207 -17.67 -3.10 -0.43
N ALA A 208 -18.97 -2.91 -0.71
CA ALA A 208 -19.99 -2.71 0.33
C ALA A 208 -20.12 -3.96 1.22
N ALA A 209 -19.99 -5.15 0.62
CA ALA A 209 -20.15 -6.43 1.30
C ALA A 209 -19.16 -6.63 2.45
N HIS A 210 -17.97 -6.03 2.36
CA HIS A 210 -16.89 -6.17 3.35
C HIS A 210 -16.54 -4.88 4.08
N LEU A 211 -17.33 -3.81 3.94
CA LEU A 211 -16.98 -2.51 4.52
C LEU A 211 -16.82 -2.56 6.04
N ASP A 212 -17.72 -3.22 6.75
CA ASP A 212 -17.64 -3.36 8.21
C ASP A 212 -16.44 -4.23 8.64
N GLU A 213 -16.02 -5.18 7.81
CA GLU A 213 -14.81 -5.97 8.03
C GLU A 213 -13.55 -5.14 7.80
N ALA A 214 -13.50 -4.36 6.71
CA ALA A 214 -12.43 -3.43 6.43
C ALA A 214 -12.23 -2.43 7.58
N VAL A 215 -13.31 -1.85 8.11
CA VAL A 215 -13.25 -0.95 9.29
C VAL A 215 -12.71 -1.67 10.52
N ARG A 216 -13.15 -2.90 10.80
CA ARG A 216 -12.64 -3.69 11.94
C ARG A 216 -11.15 -4.02 11.79
N SER A 217 -10.73 -4.44 10.61
CA SER A 217 -9.32 -4.68 10.28
C SER A 217 -8.51 -3.41 10.53
N ARG A 218 -9.02 -2.27 10.04
CA ARG A 218 -8.41 -0.96 10.21
C ARG A 218 -8.24 -0.59 11.69
N LEU A 219 -9.28 -0.71 12.51
CA LEU A 219 -9.23 -0.47 13.96
C LEU A 219 -8.25 -1.36 14.72
N SER A 220 -7.94 -2.55 14.21
CA SER A 220 -6.98 -3.47 14.80
C SER A 220 -5.52 -3.11 14.50
N THR A 221 -5.30 -2.19 13.55
CA THR A 221 -3.97 -1.68 13.20
C THR A 221 -3.42 -0.83 14.35
N ARG A 222 -2.32 -1.29 14.96
CA ARG A 222 -1.74 -0.71 16.19
C ARG A 222 -1.17 0.71 16.04
N VAL A 223 -1.26 1.30 14.85
CA VAL A 223 -0.59 2.56 14.47
C VAL A 223 -1.55 3.74 14.44
N LEU A 224 -2.85 3.48 14.34
CA LEU A 224 -3.82 4.56 14.27
C LEU A 224 -3.83 5.29 15.62
N ASP A 225 -3.49 6.57 15.58
CA ASP A 225 -3.66 7.41 16.75
C ASP A 225 -5.15 7.66 17.05
N GLN A 226 -5.45 8.32 18.16
CA GLN A 226 -6.84 8.51 18.57
C GLN A 226 -7.64 9.35 17.57
N ASP A 227 -6.99 10.30 16.89
CA ASP A 227 -7.63 11.21 15.95
C ASP A 227 -7.98 10.46 14.66
N GLU A 228 -7.06 9.63 14.15
CA GLU A 228 -7.29 8.78 12.98
C GLU A 228 -8.39 7.75 13.23
N ARG A 229 -8.45 7.17 14.43
CA ARG A 229 -9.55 6.24 14.80
C ARG A 229 -10.89 6.95 14.84
N ALA A 230 -10.93 8.23 15.18
CA ALA A 230 -12.16 9.02 15.22
C ALA A 230 -12.71 9.32 13.82
N LEU A 231 -11.88 9.26 12.77
CA LEU A 231 -12.30 9.47 11.38
C LEU A 231 -13.02 8.27 10.77
N LEU A 232 -12.75 7.05 11.25
CA LEU A 232 -13.26 5.81 10.63
C LEU A 232 -14.79 5.72 10.50
N PRO A 233 -15.60 6.14 11.49
CA PRO A 233 -17.06 6.16 11.31
C PRO A 233 -17.51 7.07 10.16
N ALA A 234 -16.92 8.27 10.03
CA ALA A 234 -17.22 9.20 8.96
C ALA A 234 -16.73 8.68 7.60
N ALA A 235 -15.53 8.08 7.56
CA ALA A 235 -14.98 7.46 6.37
C ALA A 235 -15.87 6.31 5.85
N ALA A 236 -16.31 5.42 6.74
CA ALA A 236 -17.21 4.33 6.39
C ALA A 236 -18.54 4.86 5.84
N GLU A 237 -19.11 5.91 6.45
CA GLU A 237 -20.34 6.52 5.95
C GLU A 237 -20.16 7.16 4.57
N LEU A 238 -19.04 7.82 4.32
CA LEU A 238 -18.70 8.36 3.01
C LEU A 238 -18.65 7.25 1.94
N VAL A 239 -18.01 6.12 2.23
CA VAL A 239 -17.97 4.98 1.31
C VAL A 239 -19.37 4.43 1.03
N ARG A 240 -20.21 4.28 2.06
CA ARG A 240 -21.61 3.83 1.88
C ARG A 240 -22.36 4.78 0.95
N GLN A 241 -22.28 6.09 1.18
CA GLN A 241 -22.98 7.08 0.35
C GLN A 241 -22.51 7.05 -1.11
N ALA A 242 -21.19 6.94 -1.32
CA ALA A 242 -20.60 6.86 -2.64
C ALA A 242 -21.05 5.64 -3.45
N LEU A 243 -21.29 4.50 -2.80
CA LEU A 243 -21.75 3.26 -3.46
C LEU A 243 -23.23 3.27 -3.85
N HIS A 244 -24.02 4.22 -3.33
CA HIS A 244 -25.45 4.36 -3.65
C HIS A 244 -25.74 5.47 -4.69
N THR A 245 -24.71 6.09 -5.25
CA THR A 245 -24.80 7.21 -6.20
C THR A 245 -24.59 6.74 -7.63
#